data_AF-A0A929VSF8-F1
#
_entry.id   AF-A0A929VSF8-F1
#
_cell.length_a   1.000
_cell.length_b   1.000
_cell.length_c   1.000
_cell.angle_alpha   90.00
_cell.angle_beta   90.00
_cell.angle_gamma   90.00
#
_symmetry.space_group_name_H-M   'P 1'
#
loop_
_entity.id
_entity.type
_entity.pdbx_description
1 polymer ?
#
loop_
_entity_poly.entity_id
_entity_poly.type
_entity_poly.pdbx_seq_one_letter_code
_entity_poly.pdbx_strand_id
1 'polypeptide(L)' 'MKILVLGAGRMGSFFVDLLSFHHEVAVFETDAQKLRFVYHALRFNDRNEIRDFAPELLIN' A
#
# COMPACT_ATOMS: atom_id res chain seq x y z
N MET A 1 -3.60 -12.88 -0.03
CA MET A 1 -4.46 -11.98 -0.82
C MET A 1 -3.67 -10.73 -1.15
N LYS A 2 -4.03 -10.05 -2.22
CA LYS A 2 -3.47 -8.75 -2.61
C LYS A 2 -4.31 -7.63 -2.00
N ILE A 3 -3.69 -6.82 -1.15
CA ILE A 3 -4.36 -5.75 -0.42
C ILE A 3 -3.77 -4.40 -0.84
N LEU A 4 -4.62 -3.48 -1.27
CA LEU A 4 -4.23 -2.10 -1.53
C LEU A 4 -4.63 -1.22 -0.34
N VAL A 5 -3.69 -0.45 0.17
CA VAL A 5 -3.92 0.63 1.15
C VAL A 5 -3.80 1.97 0.43
N LEU A 6 -4.82 2.82 0.51
CA LEU A 6 -4.76 4.18 -0.01
C LEU A 6 -4.22 5.13 1.06
N GLY A 7 -3.09 5.75 0.76
CA GLY A 7 -2.41 6.69 1.64
C GLY A 7 -1.39 6.04 2.56
N ALA A 8 -0.24 6.71 2.72
CA ALA A 8 0.83 6.29 3.63
C ALA A 8 0.89 7.18 4.90
N GLY A 9 -0.29 7.57 5.40
CA GLY A 9 -0.42 8.27 6.69
C GLY A 9 -0.37 7.30 7.88
N ARG A 10 -0.66 7.80 9.09
CA ARG A 10 -0.57 6.98 10.32
C ARG A 10 -1.39 5.68 10.26
N MET A 11 -2.64 5.74 9.80
CA MET A 11 -3.50 4.55 9.69
C MET A 11 -3.07 3.64 8.54
N GLY A 12 -2.69 4.20 7.39
CA GLY A 12 -2.23 3.42 6.25
C GLY A 12 -0.98 2.62 6.58
N SER A 13 0.03 3.26 7.17
CA SER A 13 1.25 2.58 7.62
C SER A 13 0.96 1.51 8.68
N PHE A 14 0.04 1.75 9.61
CA PHE A 14 -0.38 0.74 10.59
C PHE A 14 -0.94 -0.53 9.93
N PHE A 15 -1.83 -0.39 8.94
CA PHE A 15 -2.37 -1.54 8.22
C PHE A 15 -1.30 -2.25 7.38
N VAL A 16 -0.40 -1.51 6.75
CA VAL A 16 0.72 -2.10 6.01
C VAL A 16 1.58 -2.96 6.94
N ASP A 17 1.99 -2.43 8.09
CA ASP A 17 2.81 -3.16 9.05
C ASP A 17 2.09 -4.40 9.58
N LEU A 18 0.79 -4.30 9.88
CA LEU A 18 0.02 -5.43 10.40
C LEU A 18 -0.20 -6.54 9.36
N LEU A 19 -0.52 -6.18 8.12
CA LEU A 19 -0.99 -7.12 7.11
C LEU A 19 0.12 -7.68 6.21
N SER A 20 1.22 -6.95 6.06
CA SER A 20 2.34 -7.33 5.16
C SER A 20 3.02 -8.65 5.52
N PHE A 21 2.90 -9.11 6.77
CA PHE A 21 3.48 -10.40 7.20
C PHE A 21 2.80 -11.61 6.56
N HIS A 22 1.53 -11.49 6.17
CA HIS A 22 0.72 -12.62 5.69
C HIS A 22 0.13 -12.39 4.30
N HIS A 23 0.21 -11.17 3.80
CA HIS A 23 -0.45 -10.74 2.57
C HIS A 23 0.50 -9.93 1.70
N GLU A 24 0.29 -9.97 0.39
CA GLU A 24 0.98 -9.07 -0.52
C GLU A 24 0.28 -7.72 -0.44
N VAL A 25 0.96 -6.73 0.13
CA VAL A 25 0.39 -5.41 0.38
C VAL A 25 1.03 -4.39 -0.55
N ALA A 26 0.20 -3.53 -1.12
CA ALA A 26 0.63 -2.32 -1.81
C ALA A 26 0.05 -1.09 -1.11
N VAL A 27 0.82 -0.02 -1.05
CA VAL A 27 0.35 1.30 -0.64
C VAL A 27 0.40 2.25 -1.84
N PHE A 28 -0.67 2.99 -2.07
CA PHE A 28 -0.69 4.06 -3.07
C PHE A 28 -0.64 5.41 -2.35
N GLU A 29 0.32 6.26 -2.70
CA GLU A 29 0.43 7.60 -2.14
C GLU A 29 0.99 8.57 -3.18
N THR A 30 0.36 9.73 -3.27
CA THR A 30 0.75 10.80 -4.22
C THR A 30 1.97 11.57 -3.74
N ASP A 31 2.14 11.70 -2.42
CA ASP A 31 3.33 12.31 -1.83
C ASP A 31 4.43 11.26 -1.60
N ALA A 32 5.40 11.22 -2.52
CA ALA A 32 6.54 10.31 -2.46
C ALA A 32 7.33 10.39 -1.15
N GLN A 33 7.28 11.51 -0.42
CA GLN A 33 7.97 11.63 0.86
C GLN A 33 7.38 10.72 1.94
N LYS A 34 6.08 10.43 1.90
CA LYS A 34 5.41 9.56 2.88
C LYS A 34 5.71 8.08 2.64
N LEU A 35 6.11 7.71 1.42
CA LEU A 35 6.51 6.35 1.05
C LEU A 35 7.91 5.95 1.54
N ARG A 36 8.70 6.90 2.06
CA ARG A 36 10.11 6.67 2.45
C ARG A 36 10.29 5.58 3.50
N PHE A 37 9.34 5.44 4.42
CA PHE A 37 9.42 4.54 5.57
C PHE A 37 8.36 3.44 5.53
N VAL A 38 7.82 3.14 4.34
CA VAL A 38 6.96 1.97 4.16
C VAL A 38 7.84 0.78 3.81
N TYR A 39 7.81 -0.24 4.66
CA TYR A 39 8.57 -1.48 4.50
C TYR A 39 7.63 -2.64 4.20
N HIS A 40 8.17 -3.72 3.64
CA HIS A 40 7.42 -4.96 3.35
C HIS A 40 6.15 -4.78 2.50
N ALA A 41 6.03 -3.68 1.75
CA ALA A 41 4.93 -3.43 0.84
C ALA A 41 5.42 -2.79 -0.46
N LEU A 42 4.66 -3.03 -1.53
CA LEU A 42 4.82 -2.33 -2.80
C LEU A 42 4.41 -0.87 -2.63
N ARG A 43 5.15 0.05 -3.24
CA ARG A 43 4.95 1.49 -3.09
C ARG A 43 4.59 2.06 -4.45
N PHE A 44 3.32 2.41 -4.62
CA PHE A 44 2.79 2.92 -5.87
C PHE A 44 2.59 4.43 -5.78
N ASN A 45 2.93 5.11 -6.87
CA ASN A 45 2.62 6.52 -7.08
C ASN A 45 1.83 6.75 -8.37
N ASP A 46 1.66 5.72 -9.21
CA ASP A 46 0.82 5.71 -10.40
C ASP A 46 -0.36 4.73 -10.21
N ARG A 47 -1.53 5.14 -10.71
CA ARG A 47 -2.75 4.32 -10.68
C ARG A 47 -2.68 3.13 -11.63
N ASN A 48 -1.83 3.17 -12.66
CA ASN A 48 -1.62 2.04 -13.56
C ASN A 48 -1.01 0.84 -12.80
N GLU A 49 -0.13 1.10 -11.82
CA GLU A 49 0.43 0.06 -10.96
C GLU A 49 -0.65 -0.65 -10.15
N ILE A 50 -1.69 0.07 -9.73
CA ILE A 50 -2.84 -0.51 -9.01
C ILE A 50 -3.59 -1.50 -9.92
N ARG A 51 -3.76 -1.17 -11.20
CA ARG A 51 -4.45 -2.04 -12.17
C ARG A 51 -3.67 -3.33 -12.37
N ASP A 52 -2.35 -3.23 -12.55
CA ASP A 52 -1.49 -4.39 -12.79
C ASP A 52 -1.33 -5.25 -11.53
N PHE A 53 -1.39 -4.61 -10.34
CA PHE A 53 -1.43 -5.31 -9.06
C PHE A 53 -2.71 -6.13 -8.87
N ALA A 54 -3.86 -5.62 -9.34
CA ALA A 54 -5.18 -6.24 -9.22
C ALA A 54 -5.54 -6.62 -7.77
N PRO A 55 -5.73 -5.62 -6.88
CA PRO A 55 -6.02 -5.87 -5.47
C PRO A 55 -7.39 -6.54 -5.29
N GLU A 56 -7.45 -7.49 -4.36
CA GLU A 56 -8.67 -8.18 -3.95
C GLU A 56 -9.42 -7.41 -2.86
N LEU A 57 -8.69 -6.60 -2.08
CA LEU A 57 -9.22 -5.75 -1.02
C LEU A 57 -8.57 -4.37 -1.08
N LEU A 58 -9.38 -3.34 -0.86
CA LEU A 58 -8.95 -1.95 -0.78
C LEU A 58 -9.30 -1.39 0.60
N ILE A 59 -8.33 -0.75 1.25
CA ILE A 59 -8.46 -0.04 2.52
C ILE A 59 -8.18 1.44 2.25
N ASN A 60 -9.09 2.33 2.66
CA ASN A 60 -9.00 3.79 2.46
C ASN A 60 -8.88 4.56 3.77
#